data_AF-A0A817IJ38-F1
#
_entry.id   AF-A0A817IJ38-F1
#
_cell.length_a   1.000
_cell.length_b   1.000
_cell.length_c   1.000
_cell.angle_alpha   90.00
_cell.angle_beta   90.00
_cell.angle_gamma   90.00
#
_symmetry.space_group_name_H-M   'P 1'
#
loop_
_entity.id
_entity.type
_entity.pdbx_description
1 polymer ?
#
loop_
_entity_poly.entity_id
_entity_poly.type
_entity_poly.pdbx_seq_one_letter_code
_entity_poly.pdbx_strand_id
1 'polypeptide(L)'
;MKQRSFIRQLMEVRTEILPLFMKLIFDIISTWHSYDSIDDQLKTLCHVDNCIRYLFNQLQKKHNSILFHRALCCMTACRNGISQNELEDVLSLDNDVLKSVSQHYIPPVLRLPGILWTRIRNDLDEYITEKEIDDSSVIYW
;
A
#
# COMPACT_ATOMS: atom_id res chain seq x y z
N MET A 1 -1.80 -27.14 -7.46
CA MET A 1 -0.53 -27.77 -7.94
C MET A 1 0.47 -26.73 -8.48
N LYS A 2 0.04 -25.72 -9.26
CA LYS A 2 0.92 -24.69 -9.86
C LYS A 2 1.59 -23.73 -8.85
N GLN A 3 0.84 -23.16 -7.90
CA GLN A 3 1.38 -22.21 -6.89
C GLN A 3 2.48 -22.83 -6.02
N ARG A 4 2.27 -24.05 -5.50
CA ARG A 4 3.28 -24.79 -4.73
C ARG A 4 4.57 -25.05 -5.53
N SER A 5 4.44 -25.37 -6.82
CA SER A 5 5.60 -25.57 -7.70
C SER A 5 6.40 -24.29 -7.90
N PHE A 6 5.70 -23.16 -8.05
CA PHE A 6 6.33 -21.85 -8.18
C PHE A 6 7.10 -21.44 -6.94
N ILE A 7 6.52 -21.62 -5.74
CA ILE A 7 7.20 -21.29 -4.48
C ILE A 7 8.49 -22.10 -4.32
N ARG A 8 8.46 -23.40 -4.67
CA ARG A 8 9.66 -24.24 -4.65
C ARG A 8 10.73 -23.72 -5.58
N GLN A 9 10.36 -23.41 -6.83
CA GLN A 9 11.29 -22.85 -7.81
C GLN A 9 11.90 -21.52 -7.34
N LEU A 10 11.08 -20.64 -6.75
CA LEU A 10 11.54 -19.33 -6.25
C LEU A 10 12.57 -19.48 -5.12
N MET A 11 12.43 -20.50 -4.28
CA MET A 11 13.34 -20.81 -3.18
C MET A 11 14.61 -21.54 -3.63
N GLU A 12 14.49 -22.49 -4.57
CA GLU A 12 15.61 -23.31 -5.09
C GLU A 12 16.63 -22.49 -5.89
N VAL A 13 16.19 -21.42 -6.57
CA VAL A 13 17.04 -20.58 -7.40
C VAL A 13 18.01 -19.72 -6.58
N ARG A 14 17.82 -19.59 -5.26
CA ARG A 14 18.55 -18.61 -4.44
C ARG A 14 19.57 -19.24 -3.50
N THR A 15 20.79 -18.70 -3.56
CA THR A 15 21.90 -19.07 -2.67
C THR A 15 21.90 -18.28 -1.36
N GLU A 16 21.36 -17.05 -1.35
CA GLU A 16 21.22 -16.22 -0.16
C GLU A 16 19.84 -15.54 -0.14
N ILE A 17 19.12 -15.68 0.98
CA ILE A 17 17.77 -15.13 1.16
C ILE A 17 17.79 -14.16 2.34
N LEU A 18 17.57 -12.88 2.08
CA LEU A 18 17.44 -11.88 3.13
C LEU A 18 16.11 -12.09 3.88
N PRO A 19 16.08 -11.96 5.23
CA PRO A 19 14.84 -12.08 6.01
C PRO A 19 13.71 -11.16 5.52
N LEU A 20 14.04 -9.90 5.18
CA LEU A 20 13.08 -8.93 4.64
C LEU A 20 12.48 -9.39 3.31
N PHE A 21 13.31 -9.92 2.41
CA PHE A 21 12.83 -10.47 1.14
C PHE A 21 11.84 -11.62 1.37
N MET A 22 12.16 -12.52 2.30
CA MET A 22 11.29 -13.65 2.62
C MET A 22 9.94 -13.19 3.20
N LYS A 23 9.96 -12.19 4.08
CA LYS A 23 8.73 -11.59 4.62
C LYS A 23 7.87 -11.00 3.52
N LEU A 24 8.44 -10.15 2.66
CA LEU A 24 7.69 -9.52 1.55
C LEU A 24 7.06 -10.56 0.62
N ILE A 25 7.82 -11.60 0.26
CA ILE A 25 7.30 -12.69 -0.58
C ILE A 25 6.19 -13.46 0.12
N PHE A 26 6.35 -13.73 1.42
CA PHE A 26 5.32 -14.40 2.22
C PHE A 26 4.01 -13.59 2.24
N ASP A 27 4.10 -12.27 2.40
CA ASP A 27 2.91 -11.40 2.43
C ASP A 27 2.19 -11.39 1.09
N ILE A 28 2.96 -11.27 0.01
CA ILE A 28 2.43 -11.32 -1.35
C ILE A 28 1.70 -12.66 -1.57
N ILE A 29 2.33 -13.79 -1.23
CA ILE A 29 1.73 -15.12 -1.44
C ILE A 29 0.51 -15.34 -0.54
N SER A 30 0.51 -14.79 0.68
CA SER A 30 -0.59 -14.95 1.65
C SER A 30 -1.89 -14.28 1.19
N THR A 31 -1.82 -13.32 0.27
CA THR A 31 -3.00 -12.71 -0.35
C THR A 31 -3.64 -13.54 -1.47
N TRP A 32 -2.99 -14.60 -1.94
CA TRP A 32 -3.50 -15.38 -3.08
C TRP A 32 -4.66 -16.28 -2.69
N HIS A 33 -5.70 -16.25 -3.50
CA HIS A 33 -6.74 -17.26 -3.49
C HIS A 33 -6.30 -18.50 -4.27
N SER A 34 -6.97 -19.63 -4.02
CA SER A 34 -6.68 -20.91 -4.68
C SER A 34 -6.90 -20.90 -6.20
N TYR A 35 -7.73 -19.96 -6.67
CA TYR A 35 -8.07 -19.77 -8.08
C TYR A 35 -7.24 -18.68 -8.76
N ASP A 36 -6.39 -17.95 -8.02
CA ASP A 36 -5.57 -16.90 -8.62
C ASP A 36 -4.45 -17.50 -9.50
N SER A 37 -4.36 -16.99 -10.72
CA SER A 37 -3.25 -17.24 -11.61
C SER A 37 -1.98 -16.57 -11.08
N ILE A 38 -0.84 -17.25 -11.18
CA ILE A 38 0.46 -16.67 -10.82
C ILE A 38 0.78 -15.57 -11.83
N ASP A 39 0.87 -14.34 -11.33
CA ASP A 39 1.30 -13.16 -12.09
C ASP A 39 2.73 -13.36 -12.63
N ASP A 40 2.93 -13.09 -13.92
CA ASP A 40 4.24 -13.20 -14.55
C ASP A 40 5.26 -12.23 -13.95
N GLN A 41 4.82 -11.10 -13.39
CA GLN A 41 5.70 -10.17 -12.68
C GLN A 41 6.31 -10.78 -11.42
N LEU A 42 5.65 -11.76 -10.79
CA LEU A 42 6.21 -12.45 -9.62
C LEU A 42 7.46 -13.26 -9.97
N LYS A 43 7.55 -13.75 -11.20
CA LYS A 43 8.70 -14.53 -11.68
C LYS A 43 9.97 -13.69 -11.80
N THR A 44 9.83 -12.37 -11.92
CA THR A 44 10.95 -11.43 -12.09
C THR A 44 11.38 -10.75 -10.78
N LEU A 45 10.74 -11.09 -9.65
CA LEU A 45 11.04 -10.50 -8.35
C LEU A 45 12.36 -11.03 -7.79
N CYS A 46 13.49 -10.48 -8.24
CA CYS A 46 14.82 -10.85 -7.78
C CYS A 46 15.32 -10.03 -6.57
N HIS A 47 14.85 -8.81 -6.39
CA HIS A 47 15.35 -7.88 -5.38
C HIS A 47 14.25 -7.36 -4.48
N VAL A 48 14.61 -6.96 -3.26
CA VAL A 48 13.70 -6.35 -2.27
C VAL A 48 12.95 -5.16 -2.87
N ASP A 49 13.64 -4.29 -3.64
CA ASP A 49 13.02 -3.15 -4.32
C ASP A 49 11.88 -3.58 -5.26
N ASN A 50 12.08 -4.64 -6.04
CA ASN A 50 11.06 -5.16 -6.93
C ASN A 50 9.85 -5.70 -6.14
N CYS A 51 10.10 -6.37 -5.01
CA CYS A 51 9.03 -6.87 -4.13
C CYS A 51 8.20 -5.72 -3.54
N ILE A 52 8.85 -4.66 -3.06
CA ILE A 52 8.18 -3.47 -2.53
C ILE A 52 7.33 -2.82 -3.62
N ARG A 53 7.89 -2.60 -4.83
CA ARG A 53 7.15 -2.06 -5.97
C ARG A 53 5.94 -2.92 -6.32
N TYR A 54 6.11 -4.24 -6.33
CA TYR A 54 5.02 -5.16 -6.61
C TYR A 54 3.90 -5.03 -5.57
N LEU A 55 4.24 -5.07 -4.28
CA LEU A 55 3.29 -4.91 -3.18
C LEU A 55 2.51 -3.60 -3.31
N PHE A 56 3.22 -2.47 -3.50
CA PHE A 56 2.61 -1.16 -3.63
C PHE A 56 1.70 -1.08 -4.85
N ASN A 57 2.07 -1.70 -5.97
CA ASN A 57 1.21 -1.79 -7.15
C ASN A 57 -0.08 -2.59 -6.89
N GLN A 58 0.00 -3.67 -6.09
CA GLN A 58 -1.20 -4.45 -5.72
C GLN A 58 -2.10 -3.66 -4.79
N LEU A 59 -1.53 -2.97 -3.79
CA LEU A 59 -2.29 -2.07 -2.91
C LEU A 59 -2.94 -0.92 -3.70
N GLN A 60 -2.22 -0.34 -4.65
CA GLN A 60 -2.75 0.70 -5.53
C GLN A 60 -3.92 0.22 -6.39
N LYS A 61 -3.93 -1.06 -6.83
CA LYS A 61 -5.04 -1.68 -7.55
C LYS A 61 -6.23 -2.00 -6.63
N LYS A 62 -5.97 -2.39 -5.38
CA LYS A 62 -6.98 -2.69 -4.36
C LYS A 62 -7.74 -1.44 -3.94
N HIS A 63 -7.02 -0.34 -3.78
CA HIS A 63 -7.58 0.96 -3.43
C HIS A 63 -7.84 1.83 -4.67
N ASN A 64 -8.34 3.03 -4.45
CA ASN A 64 -8.35 4.03 -5.50
C ASN A 64 -6.91 4.50 -5.78
N SER A 65 -6.45 4.29 -7.02
CA SER A 65 -5.07 4.57 -7.43
C SER A 65 -4.62 6.00 -7.19
N ILE A 66 -5.49 6.99 -7.44
CA ILE A 66 -5.19 8.41 -7.24
C ILE A 66 -5.09 8.72 -5.75
N LEU A 67 -6.07 8.26 -4.96
CA LEU A 67 -6.09 8.44 -3.51
C LEU A 67 -4.84 7.83 -2.86
N PHE A 68 -4.54 6.57 -3.18
CA PHE A 68 -3.41 5.84 -2.60
C PHE A 68 -2.07 6.52 -2.94
N HIS A 69 -1.89 6.89 -4.21
CA HIS A 69 -0.67 7.59 -4.65
C HIS A 69 -0.51 8.95 -3.96
N ARG A 70 -1.57 9.76 -3.91
CA ARG A 70 -1.53 11.08 -3.25
C ARG A 70 -1.26 10.96 -1.77
N ALA A 71 -1.85 9.97 -1.09
CA ALA A 71 -1.60 9.73 0.32
C ALA A 71 -0.14 9.40 0.60
N LEU A 72 0.46 8.47 -0.16
CA LEU A 72 1.88 8.13 -0.05
C LEU A 72 2.79 9.33 -0.36
N CYS A 73 2.46 10.13 -1.38
CA CYS A 73 3.20 11.36 -1.69
C CYS A 73 3.16 12.37 -0.55
N CYS A 74 2.01 12.54 0.12
CA CYS A 74 1.90 13.42 1.28
C CYS A 74 2.77 12.91 2.44
N MET A 75 2.68 11.62 2.78
CA MET A 75 3.49 11.02 3.84
C MET A 75 4.99 11.15 3.58
N THR A 76 5.43 10.94 2.34
CA THR A 76 6.85 11.04 1.97
C THR A 76 7.36 12.49 1.87
N ALA A 77 6.49 13.45 1.56
CA ALA A 77 6.84 14.87 1.53
C ALA A 77 6.93 15.50 2.93
N CYS A 78 6.17 14.99 3.89
CA CYS A 78 6.14 15.50 5.27
C CYS A 78 7.33 14.98 6.09
N ARG A 79 8.32 15.83 6.34
CA ARG A 79 9.57 15.48 7.06
C ARG A 79 9.35 14.85 8.44
N ASN A 80 8.33 15.28 9.16
CA ASN A 80 8.03 14.81 10.52
C ASN A 80 6.88 13.80 10.55
N GLY A 81 6.41 13.33 9.39
CA GLY A 81 5.14 12.62 9.27
C GLY A 81 3.95 13.57 9.16
N ILE A 82 2.77 12.99 8.97
CA ILE A 82 1.50 13.71 8.81
C ILE A 82 0.44 13.05 9.70
N SER A 83 -0.35 13.83 10.42
CA SER A 83 -1.47 13.31 11.19
C SER A 83 -2.61 12.85 10.27
N GLN A 84 -3.49 11.98 10.77
CA GLN A 84 -4.66 11.56 10.00
C GLN A 84 -5.53 12.76 9.56
N ASN A 85 -5.75 13.73 10.45
CA ASN A 85 -6.58 14.90 10.15
C ASN A 85 -5.94 15.76 9.05
N GLU A 86 -4.64 16.05 9.14
CA GLU A 86 -3.93 16.81 8.13
C GLU A 86 -3.94 16.10 6.78
N LEU A 87 -3.74 14.78 6.77
CA LEU A 87 -3.78 13.99 5.55
C LEU A 87 -5.17 14.03 4.91
N GLU A 88 -6.22 13.84 5.69
CA GLU A 88 -7.60 13.95 5.21
C GLU A 88 -7.90 15.35 4.67
N ASP A 89 -7.43 16.40 5.34
CA ASP A 89 -7.63 17.78 4.92
C ASP A 89 -6.89 18.08 3.60
N VAL A 90 -5.62 17.69 3.48
CA VAL A 90 -4.84 17.86 2.25
C VAL A 90 -5.46 17.09 1.08
N LEU A 91 -5.87 15.83 1.30
CA LEU A 91 -6.52 15.03 0.27
C LEU A 91 -7.90 15.55 -0.11
N SER A 92 -8.59 16.22 0.82
CA SER A 92 -9.87 16.89 0.54
C SER A 92 -9.71 18.15 -0.31
N LEU A 93 -8.51 18.73 -0.40
CA LEU A 93 -8.22 19.85 -1.29
C LEU A 93 -7.88 19.41 -2.73
N ASP A 94 -7.57 18.11 -2.94
CA ASP A 94 -7.26 17.56 -4.26
C ASP A 94 -8.57 17.19 -5.00
N ASN A 95 -8.94 18.02 -5.97
CA ASN A 95 -10.12 17.82 -6.80
C ASN A 95 -10.11 16.49 -7.56
N ASP A 96 -8.95 15.98 -7.96
CA ASP A 96 -8.85 14.72 -8.70
C ASP A 96 -9.07 13.54 -7.75
N VAL A 97 -8.54 13.62 -6.52
CA VAL A 97 -8.84 12.64 -5.46
C VAL A 97 -10.33 12.61 -5.18
N LEU A 98 -10.96 13.76 -4.93
CA LEU A 98 -12.38 13.83 -4.63
C LEU A 98 -13.26 13.30 -5.77
N LYS A 99 -12.97 13.67 -7.03
CA LYS A 99 -13.69 13.14 -8.20
C LYS A 99 -13.52 11.63 -8.33
N SER A 100 -12.34 11.11 -8.05
CA SER A 100 -12.06 9.68 -8.17
C SER A 100 -12.83 8.83 -7.15
N VAL A 101 -13.16 9.41 -6.00
CA VAL A 101 -13.86 8.76 -4.89
C VAL A 101 -15.38 8.98 -4.98
N SER A 102 -15.82 10.17 -5.35
CA SER A 102 -17.23 10.58 -5.39
C SER A 102 -17.84 10.33 -6.76
N GLN A 103 -18.16 9.05 -7.06
CA GLN A 103 -18.74 8.66 -8.34
C GLN A 103 -20.22 9.05 -8.50
N HIS A 104 -21.00 9.11 -7.41
CA HIS A 104 -22.47 9.20 -7.47
C HIS A 104 -23.09 10.39 -6.73
N TYR A 105 -22.35 11.02 -5.80
CA TYR A 105 -22.86 12.14 -5.01
C TYR A 105 -21.72 13.07 -4.63
N ILE A 106 -21.90 14.37 -4.90
CA ILE A 106 -20.98 15.43 -4.49
C ILE A 106 -21.61 16.10 -3.26
N PRO A 107 -21.08 15.87 -2.05
CA PRO A 107 -21.60 16.54 -0.87
C PRO A 107 -21.37 18.06 -0.96
N PRO A 108 -22.25 18.87 -0.34
CA PRO A 108 -22.09 20.33 -0.33
C PRO A 108 -20.80 20.78 0.38
N VAL A 109 -20.30 19.96 1.32
CA VAL A 109 -18.96 20.11 1.89
C VAL A 109 -18.12 18.95 1.37
N LEU A 110 -17.12 19.28 0.55
CA LEU A 110 -16.19 18.32 -0.02
C LEU A 110 -15.14 17.93 1.04
N ARG A 111 -15.35 16.79 1.69
CA ARG A 111 -14.38 16.19 2.60
C ARG A 111 -14.21 14.71 2.28
N LEU A 112 -12.96 14.24 2.28
CA LEU A 112 -12.65 12.83 2.12
C LEU A 112 -13.29 12.04 3.28
N PRO A 113 -14.07 10.98 2.98
CA PRO A 113 -14.53 10.08 4.02
C PRO A 113 -13.35 9.37 4.71
N GLY A 114 -13.14 9.61 6.01
CA GLY A 114 -12.00 9.05 6.76
C GLY A 114 -11.89 7.52 6.76
N ILE A 115 -13.00 6.82 6.48
CA ILE A 115 -13.01 5.37 6.28
C ILE A 115 -12.11 4.90 5.12
N LEU A 116 -11.93 5.74 4.09
CA LEU A 116 -11.10 5.38 2.94
C LEU A 116 -9.62 5.36 3.31
N TRP A 117 -9.18 6.37 4.05
CA TRP A 117 -7.82 6.38 4.61
C TRP A 117 -7.63 5.23 5.61
N THR A 118 -8.60 5.01 6.50
CA THR A 118 -8.53 3.92 7.49
C THR A 118 -8.28 2.57 6.84
N ARG A 119 -8.92 2.28 5.69
CA ARG A 119 -8.68 1.04 4.94
C ARG A 119 -7.27 0.96 4.36
N ILE A 120 -6.76 2.06 3.81
CA ILE A 120 -5.39 2.14 3.29
C ILE A 120 -4.38 1.94 4.42
N ARG A 121 -4.57 2.63 5.55
CA ARG A 121 -3.73 2.51 6.74
C ARG A 121 -3.67 1.06 7.23
N ASN A 122 -4.82 0.39 7.36
CA ASN A 122 -4.86 -1.00 7.81
C ASN A 122 -4.12 -1.96 6.87
N ASP A 123 -4.17 -1.72 5.56
CA ASP A 123 -3.44 -2.53 4.59
C ASP A 123 -1.94 -2.20 4.52
N LEU A 124 -1.53 -1.04 5.04
CA LEU A 124 -0.15 -0.57 5.16
C LEU A 124 0.43 -0.76 6.56
N ASP A 125 -0.33 -1.25 7.54
CA ASP A 125 0.00 -1.21 8.97
C ASP A 125 1.40 -1.72 9.30
N GLU A 126 1.82 -2.83 8.67
CA GLU A 126 3.15 -3.43 8.88
C GLU A 126 4.30 -2.68 8.19
N TYR A 127 3.99 -1.68 7.36
CA TYR A 127 4.93 -0.92 6.52
C TYR A 127 5.02 0.56 6.89
N ILE A 128 4.19 1.04 7.80
CA ILE A 128 4.19 2.42 8.29
C ILE A 128 4.52 2.44 9.77
N THR A 129 5.09 3.55 10.23
CA THR A 129 5.38 3.76 11.64
C THR A 129 4.57 4.95 12.15
N GLU A 130 4.13 4.85 13.39
CA GLU A 130 3.46 5.92 14.12
C GLU A 130 4.37 6.51 15.17
N LYS A 131 4.31 7.82 15.30
CA LYS A 131 5.05 8.58 16.30
C LYS A 131 4.15 9.66 16.90
N GLU A 132 4.31 9.91 18.18
CA GLU A 132 3.68 11.04 18.84
C GLU A 132 4.56 12.30 18.72
N ILE A 133 3.95 13.38 18.27
CA ILE A 133 4.55 14.72 18.17
C ILE A 133 3.50 15.73 18.63
N ASP A 134 3.84 16.57 19.61
CA ASP A 134 2.98 17.67 20.09
C ASP A 134 1.52 17.22 20.38
N ASP A 135 1.37 16.17 21.18
CA ASP A 135 0.08 15.52 21.54
C ASP A 135 -0.74 14.98 20.34
N SER A 136 -0.10 14.80 19.19
CA SER A 136 -0.72 14.28 17.96
C SER A 136 0.03 13.05 17.43
N SER A 137 -0.71 12.00 17.05
CA SER A 137 -0.13 10.85 16.36
C SER A 137 0.06 11.18 14.88
N VAL A 138 1.29 11.04 14.40
CA VAL A 138 1.69 11.25 13.01
C VAL A 138 2.18 9.94 12.39
N ILE A 139 1.89 9.79 11.11
CA ILE A 139 2.21 8.60 10.32
C ILE A 139 3.37 8.95 9.38
N TYR A 140 4.37 8.07 9.33
CA TYR A 140 5.51 8.17 8.41
C TYR A 140 5.99 6.78 7.96
N TRP A 141 6.83 6.76 6.94
CA TRP A 141 7.43 5.56 6.33
C TRP A 141 8.96 5.64 6.47
#